data_AF-A0A655AD27-F1
#
_entry.id   AF-A0A655AD27-F1
#
_cell.length_a   1.000
_cell.length_b   1.000
_cell.length_c   1.000
_cell.angle_alpha   90.00
_cell.angle_beta   90.00
_cell.angle_gamma   90.00
#
_symmetry.space_group_name_H-M   'P 1'
#
loop_
_entity.id
_entity.type
_entity.pdbx_description
1 polymer ?
#
loop_
_entity_poly.entity_id
_entity_poly.type
_entity_poly.pdbx_seq_one_letter_code
_entity_poly.pdbx_strand_id
1 'polypeptide(L)'
;MAATERLVQDLDGQSCAARPVTADELTEVDSAVLADLEPTWSRPGWRHLKHFNGYATSFWVTPSDITSETLDELCLPDSPEVGTTVVTVRLTTRVGSPALSAWVRYHSDTRLPKEVAAGLNRLTGRQLAAVRASLPAPTHRPLLVIPSRNLRDHDELVLPVGQELEHATSSFVGQ
;
A
#
# COMPACT_ATOMS: atom_id res chain seq x y z
N MET A 1 -5.24 -11.63 20.84
CA MET A 1 -4.42 -12.85 20.74
C MET A 1 -5.16 -13.93 19.97
N ALA A 2 -6.24 -14.55 20.51
CA ALA A 2 -6.94 -15.67 19.86
C ALA A 2 -7.56 -15.42 18.46
N ALA A 3 -7.79 -14.16 18.05
CA ALA A 3 -8.27 -13.85 16.69
C ALA A 3 -7.11 -13.85 15.67
N THR A 4 -5.97 -13.25 16.04
CA THR A 4 -4.75 -13.23 15.22
C THR A 4 -4.20 -14.63 15.01
N GLU A 5 -4.15 -15.45 16.06
CA GLU A 5 -3.66 -16.84 15.96
C GLU A 5 -4.55 -17.71 15.06
N ARG A 6 -5.88 -17.52 15.11
CA ARG A 6 -6.81 -18.22 14.21
C ARG A 6 -6.59 -17.80 12.76
N LEU A 7 -6.41 -16.50 12.50
CA LEU A 7 -6.13 -16.02 11.15
C LEU A 7 -4.82 -16.59 10.59
N VAL A 8 -3.78 -16.71 11.42
CA VAL A 8 -2.51 -17.35 11.02
C VAL A 8 -2.74 -18.81 10.62
N GLN A 9 -3.46 -19.57 11.44
CA GLN A 9 -3.79 -20.97 11.13
C GLN A 9 -4.61 -21.10 9.84
N ASP A 10 -5.58 -20.22 9.63
CA ASP A 10 -6.42 -20.22 8.43
C ASP A 10 -5.60 -19.88 7.17
N LEU A 11 -4.65 -18.94 7.26
CA LEU A 11 -3.76 -18.55 6.15
C LEU A 11 -2.71 -19.62 5.83
N ASP A 12 -2.07 -20.20 6.85
CA ASP A 12 -1.09 -21.28 6.67
C ASP A 12 -1.74 -22.50 5.98
N GLY A 13 -3.00 -22.79 6.32
CA GLY A 13 -3.80 -23.83 5.66
C GLY A 13 -4.08 -23.58 4.17
N GLN A 14 -3.91 -22.34 3.69
CA GLN A 14 -4.11 -21.93 2.30
C GLN A 14 -2.79 -21.71 1.54
N SER A 15 -1.68 -22.26 2.02
CA SER A 15 -0.33 -22.09 1.45
C SER A 15 0.19 -20.65 1.51
N CYS A 16 -0.38 -19.81 2.38
CA CYS A 16 0.13 -18.47 2.67
C CYS A 16 0.86 -18.52 4.01
N ALA A 17 2.20 -18.54 3.98
CA ALA A 17 3.01 -18.54 5.19
C ALA A 17 2.78 -17.23 5.96
N ALA A 18 2.03 -17.29 7.04
CA ALA A 18 1.66 -16.14 7.85
C ALA A 18 2.27 -16.24 9.23
N ARG A 19 2.70 -15.11 9.79
CA ARG A 19 3.14 -15.04 11.19
C ARG A 19 2.69 -13.74 11.84
N PRO A 20 2.41 -13.75 13.16
CA PRO A 20 2.30 -12.50 13.89
C PRO A 20 3.63 -11.74 13.84
N VAL A 21 3.55 -10.42 13.70
CA VAL A 21 4.69 -9.52 13.82
C VAL A 21 4.66 -8.85 15.19
N THR A 22 5.84 -8.63 15.75
CA THR A 22 6.05 -7.86 16.99
C THR A 22 5.89 -6.36 16.73
N ALA A 23 5.88 -5.55 17.79
CA ALA A 23 5.79 -4.10 17.66
C ALA A 23 7.00 -3.49 16.93
N ASP A 24 8.19 -4.04 17.15
CA ASP A 24 9.42 -3.58 16.50
C ASP A 24 9.39 -3.91 15.00
N GLU A 25 9.01 -5.13 14.64
CA GLU A 25 8.81 -5.53 13.24
C GLU A 25 7.71 -4.72 12.55
N LEU A 26 6.62 -4.38 13.26
CA LEU A 26 5.59 -3.50 12.72
C LEU A 26 6.12 -2.10 12.42
N THR A 27 7.07 -1.61 13.23
CA THR A 27 7.75 -0.32 13.00
C THR A 27 8.62 -0.35 11.75
N GLU A 28 9.27 -1.49 11.46
CA GLU A 28 9.99 -1.69 10.20
C GLU A 28 9.05 -1.68 9.00
N VAL A 29 7.88 -2.34 9.10
CA VAL A 29 6.85 -2.28 8.04
C VAL A 29 6.31 -0.85 7.87
N ASP A 30 6.03 -0.13 8.96
CA ASP A 30 5.62 1.28 8.90
C ASP A 30 6.67 2.12 8.17
N SER A 31 7.96 1.90 8.44
CA SER A 31 9.07 2.59 7.79
C SER A 31 9.13 2.27 6.29
N ALA A 32 9.00 1.00 5.92
CA ALA A 32 8.96 0.56 4.52
C ALA A 32 7.76 1.15 3.77
N VAL A 33 6.58 1.21 4.42
CA VAL A 33 5.39 1.85 3.85
C VAL A 33 5.62 3.35 3.69
N LEU A 34 6.20 4.03 4.68
CA LEU A 34 6.49 5.46 4.58
C LEU A 34 7.46 5.76 3.45
N ALA A 35 8.43 4.88 3.18
CA ALA A 35 9.43 5.02 2.11
C ALA A 35 10.06 6.42 2.13
N ASP A 36 10.77 6.73 3.21
CA ASP A 36 11.44 8.01 3.49
C ASP A 36 10.51 9.24 3.61
N LEU A 37 9.19 9.03 3.64
CA LEU A 37 8.26 10.11 3.90
C LEU A 37 8.22 10.41 5.40
N GLU A 38 9.02 11.39 5.82
CA GLU A 38 8.96 11.89 7.20
C GLU A 38 7.70 12.73 7.43
N PRO A 39 6.78 12.31 8.32
CA PRO A 39 5.49 12.99 8.52
C PRO A 39 5.64 14.43 9.03
N THR A 40 6.71 14.71 9.77
CA THR A 40 7.05 16.01 10.37
C THR A 40 7.55 17.03 9.35
N TRP A 41 8.10 16.58 8.21
CA TRP A 41 8.70 17.45 7.19
C TRP A 41 7.96 17.44 5.84
N SER A 42 6.87 16.67 5.74
CA SER A 42 5.98 16.72 4.58
C SER A 42 5.08 17.96 4.63
N ARG A 43 5.17 18.82 3.62
CA ARG A 43 4.19 19.92 3.45
C ARG A 43 3.02 19.38 2.65
N PRO A 44 1.78 19.37 3.20
CA PRO A 44 0.62 18.90 2.46
C PRO A 44 0.34 19.84 1.29
N GLY A 45 0.69 19.41 0.08
CA GLY A 45 0.24 20.04 -1.14
C GLY A 45 -1.13 19.52 -1.53
N TRP A 46 -1.89 20.33 -2.26
CA TRP A 46 -3.24 19.96 -2.73
C TRP A 46 -3.21 18.73 -3.65
N ARG A 47 -2.17 18.58 -4.49
CA ARG A 47 -2.08 17.50 -5.51
C ARG A 47 -1.03 16.43 -5.22
N HIS A 48 -0.12 16.66 -4.29
CA HIS A 48 1.00 15.79 -3.92
C HIS A 48 1.53 16.20 -2.54
N LEU A 49 2.20 15.30 -1.82
CA LEU A 49 3.05 15.69 -0.69
C LEU A 49 4.42 16.05 -1.23
N LYS A 50 4.97 17.19 -0.79
CA LYS A 50 6.38 17.54 -1.04
C LYS A 50 7.16 17.25 0.25
N HIS A 51 8.22 16.47 0.15
CA HIS A 51 9.19 16.26 1.22
C HIS A 51 10.58 16.67 0.72
N PHE A 52 11.60 16.55 1.58
CA PHE A 52 12.94 17.08 1.31
C PHE A 52 13.58 16.46 0.05
N ASN A 53 13.32 15.18 -0.22
CA ASN A 53 13.92 14.43 -1.33
C ASN A 53 12.98 14.19 -2.53
N GLY A 54 11.79 14.80 -2.59
CA GLY A 54 10.92 14.61 -3.76
C GLY A 54 9.43 14.82 -3.51
N TYR A 55 8.66 14.02 -4.24
CA TYR A 55 7.20 14.06 -4.30
C TYR A 55 6.64 12.68 -3.99
N ALA A 56 5.60 12.65 -3.16
CA ALA A 56 4.76 11.49 -3.00
C ALA A 56 3.36 11.81 -3.50
N THR A 57 2.86 11.06 -4.48
CA THR A 57 1.55 11.29 -5.07
C THR A 57 0.71 10.01 -5.02
N SER A 58 -0.46 10.10 -4.40
CA SER A 58 -1.41 9.01 -4.25
C SER A 58 -2.61 9.14 -5.18
N PHE A 59 -3.02 8.00 -5.73
CA PHE A 59 -4.16 7.85 -6.63
C PHE A 59 -4.99 6.64 -6.21
N TRP A 60 -6.31 6.70 -6.39
CA TRP A 60 -7.21 5.57 -6.18
C TRP A 60 -7.66 4.97 -7.51
N VAL A 61 -7.88 3.66 -7.50
CA VAL A 61 -8.34 2.89 -8.67
C VAL A 61 -9.86 2.91 -8.71
N THR A 62 -10.45 3.16 -9.88
CA THR A 62 -11.90 3.06 -10.06
C THR A 62 -12.37 1.65 -9.67
N PRO A 63 -13.45 1.47 -8.89
CA PRO A 63 -13.88 0.16 -8.42
C PRO A 63 -14.01 -0.90 -9.51
N SER A 64 -14.56 -0.55 -10.67
CA SER A 64 -14.69 -1.47 -11.82
C SER A 64 -13.37 -1.99 -12.36
N ASP A 65 -12.31 -1.21 -12.16
CA ASP A 65 -10.99 -1.43 -12.76
C ASP A 65 -10.06 -2.13 -11.75
N ILE A 66 -10.54 -2.49 -10.56
CA ILE A 66 -9.75 -3.26 -9.59
C ILE A 66 -9.74 -4.73 -10.03
N THR A 67 -8.80 -5.05 -10.92
CA THR A 67 -8.52 -6.38 -11.49
C THR A 67 -7.07 -6.79 -11.21
N SER A 68 -6.74 -8.07 -11.39
CA SER A 68 -5.36 -8.57 -11.24
C SER A 68 -4.39 -7.85 -12.19
N GLU A 69 -4.80 -7.67 -13.44
CA GLU A 69 -4.04 -6.95 -14.48
C GLU A 69 -3.75 -5.51 -14.05
N THR A 70 -4.79 -4.77 -13.66
CA THR A 70 -4.60 -3.39 -13.21
C THR A 70 -3.73 -3.30 -11.97
N LEU A 71 -3.88 -4.22 -11.00
CA LEU A 71 -3.05 -4.23 -9.80
C LEU A 71 -1.58 -4.54 -10.07
N ASP A 72 -1.29 -5.39 -11.05
CA ASP A 72 0.07 -5.67 -11.53
C ASP A 72 0.67 -4.42 -12.21
N GLU A 73 -0.09 -3.79 -13.11
CA GLU A 73 0.30 -2.54 -13.80
C GLU A 73 0.53 -1.36 -12.84
N LEU A 74 -0.03 -1.37 -11.62
CA LEU A 74 0.23 -0.32 -10.62
C LEU A 74 1.69 -0.31 -10.19
N CYS A 75 2.33 -1.48 -10.14
CA CYS A 75 3.76 -1.59 -9.93
C CYS A 75 4.41 -1.19 -11.26
N LEU A 76 5.07 -0.02 -11.31
CA LEU A 76 5.68 0.53 -12.51
C LEU A 76 7.19 0.24 -12.53
N PRO A 77 7.66 -1.01 -12.72
CA PRO A 77 9.08 -1.35 -12.61
C PRO A 77 9.94 -0.64 -13.66
N ASP A 78 9.35 -0.27 -14.79
CA ASP A 78 10.04 0.32 -15.94
C ASP A 78 9.98 1.86 -15.97
N SER A 79 9.38 2.52 -14.98
CA SER A 79 9.31 4.00 -14.93
C SER A 79 10.51 4.55 -14.16
N PRO A 80 11.52 5.15 -14.83
CA PRO A 80 12.70 5.68 -14.16
C PRO A 80 12.40 6.86 -13.23
N GLU A 81 11.23 7.49 -13.38
CA GLU A 81 10.78 8.60 -12.53
C GLU A 81 10.23 8.11 -11.17
N VAL A 82 9.83 6.85 -11.06
CA VAL A 82 9.22 6.27 -9.85
C VAL A 82 10.28 5.45 -9.12
N GLY A 83 10.78 5.98 -8.00
CA GLY A 83 11.74 5.27 -7.16
C GLY A 83 11.07 4.19 -6.30
N THR A 84 9.93 4.51 -5.69
CA THR A 84 9.21 3.58 -4.80
C THR A 84 7.71 3.62 -5.07
N THR A 85 7.11 2.42 -5.13
CA THR A 85 5.66 2.24 -5.27
C THR A 85 5.10 1.58 -4.02
N VAL A 86 4.03 2.15 -3.47
CA VAL A 86 3.26 1.55 -2.36
C VAL A 86 1.84 1.32 -2.84
N VAL A 87 1.47 0.06 -3.04
CA VAL A 87 0.10 -0.34 -3.34
C VAL A 87 -0.59 -0.71 -2.04
N THR A 88 -1.78 -0.15 -1.79
CA THR A 88 -2.62 -0.54 -0.66
C THR A 88 -3.93 -1.10 -1.18
N VAL A 89 -4.14 -2.38 -0.89
CA VAL A 89 -5.40 -3.09 -1.12
C VAL A 89 -6.10 -3.24 0.21
N ARG A 90 -7.33 -2.73 0.31
CA ARG A 90 -8.09 -2.76 1.55
C ARG A 90 -9.39 -3.52 1.38
N LEU A 91 -9.54 -4.54 2.22
CA LEU A 91 -10.76 -5.31 2.42
C LEU A 91 -11.54 -4.75 3.61
N THR A 92 -12.83 -4.50 3.41
CA THR A 92 -13.75 -4.05 4.48
C THR A 92 -15.06 -4.81 4.37
N THR A 93 -15.67 -5.19 5.48
CA THR A 93 -17.00 -5.81 5.43
C THR A 93 -18.07 -4.72 5.48
N ARG A 94 -18.97 -4.69 4.48
CA ARG A 94 -20.14 -3.81 4.44
C ARG A 94 -21.41 -4.64 4.29
N VAL A 95 -22.36 -4.48 5.21
CA VAL A 95 -23.68 -5.13 5.13
C VAL A 95 -23.58 -6.66 4.89
N GLY A 96 -22.61 -7.31 5.53
CA GLY A 96 -22.37 -8.75 5.40
C GLY A 96 -21.59 -9.21 4.16
N SER A 97 -21.20 -8.31 3.26
CA SER A 97 -20.39 -8.63 2.07
C SER A 97 -19.01 -7.96 2.14
N PRO A 98 -17.91 -8.66 1.81
CA PRO A 98 -16.60 -8.05 1.68
C PRO A 98 -16.59 -7.06 0.52
N ALA A 99 -15.96 -5.91 0.75
CA ALA A 99 -15.78 -4.85 -0.22
C ALA A 99 -14.30 -4.49 -0.34
N LEU A 100 -13.86 -4.31 -1.57
CA LEU A 100 -12.49 -4.07 -1.98
C LEU A 100 -12.32 -2.62 -2.45
N SER A 101 -11.25 -1.98 -1.98
CA SER A 101 -10.77 -0.69 -2.49
C SER A 101 -9.26 -0.71 -2.63
N ALA A 102 -8.72 -0.03 -3.64
CA ALA A 102 -7.29 0.02 -3.90
C ALA A 102 -6.81 1.44 -4.19
N TRP A 103 -5.60 1.76 -3.74
CA TRP A 103 -4.89 2.98 -4.11
C TRP A 103 -3.39 2.72 -4.17
N VAL A 104 -2.70 3.53 -4.96
CA VAL A 104 -1.25 3.49 -5.13
C VAL A 104 -0.66 4.82 -4.70
N ARG A 105 0.56 4.78 -4.17
CA ARG A 105 1.41 5.95 -3.95
C ARG A 105 2.73 5.74 -4.69
N TYR A 106 3.05 6.69 -5.54
CA TYR A 106 4.35 6.77 -6.21
C TYR A 106 5.21 7.83 -5.53
N HIS A 107 6.46 7.47 -5.27
CA HIS A 107 7.51 8.36 -4.79
C HIS A 107 8.48 8.64 -5.93
N SER A 108 8.78 9.92 -6.15
CA SER A 108 9.55 10.38 -7.30
C SER A 108 10.34 11.64 -6.96
N ASP A 109 11.55 11.78 -7.50
CA ASP A 109 12.38 12.99 -7.30
C ASP A 109 11.76 14.23 -7.97
N THR A 110 11.01 14.01 -9.04
CA THR A 110 10.32 15.05 -9.82
C THR A 110 8.81 14.89 -9.76
N ARG A 111 8.07 15.83 -10.35
CA ARG A 111 6.61 15.66 -10.47
C ARG A 111 6.32 14.56 -11.46
N LEU A 112 5.46 13.62 -11.07
CA LEU A 112 5.04 12.53 -11.94
C LEU A 112 4.49 13.04 -13.28
N PRO A 113 4.93 12.43 -14.39
CA PRO A 113 4.34 12.63 -15.71
C PRO A 113 2.84 12.33 -15.72
N LYS A 114 2.13 12.85 -16.73
CA LYS A 114 0.66 12.66 -16.83
C LYS A 114 0.33 11.22 -17.20
N GLU A 115 1.22 10.58 -17.93
CA GLU A 115 1.16 9.22 -18.46
C GLU A 115 1.12 8.21 -17.30
N VAL A 116 1.97 8.40 -16.29
CA VAL A 116 1.98 7.60 -15.03
C VAL A 116 0.65 7.72 -14.26
N ALA A 117 -0.07 8.83 -14.42
CA ALA A 117 -1.35 9.06 -13.77
C ALA A 117 -2.55 8.70 -14.66
N ALA A 118 -2.34 8.22 -15.88
CA ALA A 118 -3.43 7.91 -16.81
C ALA A 118 -4.28 6.76 -16.26
N GLY A 119 -5.60 6.87 -16.35
CA GLY A 119 -6.54 5.87 -15.81
C GLY A 119 -6.70 5.88 -14.28
N LEU A 120 -5.87 6.63 -13.55
CA LEU A 120 -5.91 6.71 -12.09
C LEU A 120 -6.58 7.99 -11.58
N ASN A 121 -7.30 7.89 -10.46
CA ASN A 121 -7.99 9.03 -9.88
C ASN A 121 -7.16 9.67 -8.76
N ARG A 122 -6.74 10.92 -8.92
CA ARG A 122 -5.89 11.60 -7.93
C ARG A 122 -6.60 11.83 -6.60
N LEU A 123 -5.94 11.50 -5.48
CA LEU A 123 -6.42 11.78 -4.11
C LEU A 123 -6.19 13.25 -3.70
N THR A 124 -6.76 14.17 -4.46
CA THR A 124 -6.59 15.61 -4.29
C THR A 124 -7.08 16.06 -2.90
N GLY A 125 -6.26 16.83 -2.19
CA GLY A 125 -6.51 17.28 -0.81
C GLY A 125 -6.44 16.18 0.26
N ARG A 126 -6.18 14.92 -0.14
CA ARG A 126 -6.27 13.73 0.72
C ARG A 126 -4.98 12.91 0.72
N GLN A 127 -3.87 13.50 0.27
CA GLN A 127 -2.58 12.82 0.13
C GLN A 127 -2.02 12.34 1.47
N LEU A 128 -2.05 13.20 2.51
CA LEU A 128 -1.62 12.79 3.86
C LEU A 128 -2.55 11.73 4.47
N ALA A 129 -3.85 11.83 4.20
CA ALA A 129 -4.82 10.82 4.64
C ALA A 129 -4.55 9.46 3.96
N ALA A 130 -4.14 9.46 2.69
CA ALA A 130 -3.74 8.26 1.96
C ALA A 130 -2.48 7.61 2.53
N VAL A 131 -1.47 8.41 2.88
CA VAL A 131 -0.27 7.92 3.57
C VAL A 131 -0.64 7.22 4.87
N ARG A 132 -1.38 7.91 5.75
CA ARG A 132 -1.74 7.33 7.05
C ARG A 132 -2.65 6.13 6.93
N ALA A 133 -3.51 6.07 5.91
CA ALA A 133 -4.39 4.93 5.66
C ALA A 133 -3.66 3.71 5.10
N SER A 134 -2.44 3.87 4.56
CA SER A 134 -1.58 2.77 4.11
C SER A 134 -0.79 2.12 5.24
N LEU A 135 -0.69 2.76 6.40
CA LEU A 135 0.03 2.17 7.54
C LEU A 135 -0.74 0.97 8.09
N PRO A 136 -0.07 -0.17 8.36
CA PRO A 136 -0.69 -1.36 8.95
C PRO A 136 -1.19 -1.13 10.39
N ALA A 137 -0.71 -0.09 11.07
CA ALA A 137 -1.14 0.24 12.42
C ALA A 137 -2.67 0.43 12.50
N PRO A 138 -3.35 -0.21 13.47
CA PRO A 138 -4.80 -0.15 13.58
C PRO A 138 -5.28 1.28 13.88
N THR A 139 -6.39 1.67 13.23
CA THR A 139 -7.01 2.98 13.43
C THR A 139 -8.47 2.82 13.84
N HIS A 140 -8.92 3.63 14.80
CA HIS A 140 -10.31 3.57 15.29
C HIS A 140 -11.34 4.05 14.26
N ARG A 141 -10.91 4.85 13.27
CA ARG A 141 -11.77 5.41 12.22
C ARG A 141 -11.06 5.32 10.87
N PRO A 142 -11.78 5.07 9.77
CA PRO A 142 -11.19 5.08 8.44
C PRO A 142 -10.59 6.44 8.13
N LEU A 143 -9.26 6.51 8.01
CA LEU A 143 -8.55 7.74 7.69
C LEU A 143 -8.77 8.18 6.24
N LEU A 144 -9.07 7.22 5.34
CA LEU A 144 -9.35 7.46 3.94
C LEU A 144 -10.55 6.62 3.47
N VAL A 145 -11.66 7.29 3.19
CA VAL A 145 -12.82 6.70 2.50
C VAL A 145 -12.70 6.92 0.99
N ILE A 146 -12.57 5.85 0.22
CA ILE A 146 -12.60 5.86 -1.25
C ILE A 146 -13.68 4.90 -1.75
N PRO A 147 -14.14 5.03 -3.00
CA PRO A 147 -15.05 4.08 -3.61
C PRO A 147 -14.49 2.64 -3.54
N SER A 148 -15.41 1.68 -3.42
CA SER A 148 -15.10 0.26 -3.30
C SER A 148 -16.09 -0.54 -4.15
N ARG A 149 -15.68 -1.71 -4.66
CA ARG A 149 -16.60 -2.72 -5.21
C ARG A 149 -16.79 -3.86 -4.23
N ASN A 150 -17.95 -4.51 -4.26
CA ASN A 150 -18.13 -5.76 -3.49
C ASN A 150 -17.30 -6.87 -4.14
N LEU A 151 -16.75 -7.74 -3.30
CA LEU A 151 -16.17 -9.01 -3.72
C LEU A 151 -17.29 -10.04 -3.80
N ARG A 152 -17.33 -10.75 -4.92
CA ARG A 152 -18.23 -11.88 -5.16
C ARG A 152 -17.55 -13.17 -4.76
N ASP A 153 -18.32 -14.21 -4.47
CA ASP A 153 -17.79 -15.50 -3.99
C ASP A 153 -16.79 -16.18 -4.95
N HIS A 154 -16.79 -15.80 -6.23
CA HIS A 154 -15.90 -16.32 -7.28
C HIS A 154 -14.94 -15.25 -7.83
N ASP A 155 -14.81 -14.11 -7.14
CA ASP A 155 -13.82 -13.11 -7.54
C ASP A 155 -12.42 -13.62 -7.17
N GLU A 156 -11.61 -13.89 -8.19
CA GLU A 156 -10.19 -14.19 -8.04
C GLU A 156 -9.39 -12.91 -8.37
N LEU A 157 -8.57 -12.48 -7.42
CA LEU A 157 -7.69 -11.32 -7.57
C LEU A 157 -6.28 -11.75 -7.20
N VAL A 158 -5.38 -11.66 -8.16
CA VAL A 158 -3.97 -12.04 -8.00
C VAL A 158 -3.15 -10.76 -8.04
N LEU A 159 -2.37 -10.54 -6.99
CA LEU A 159 -1.34 -9.51 -6.96
C LEU A 159 0.00 -10.23 -6.83
N PRO A 160 0.84 -10.22 -7.87
CA PRO A 160 2.18 -10.78 -7.74
C PRO A 160 2.96 -9.93 -6.75
N VAL A 161 3.25 -10.50 -5.59
CA VAL A 161 4.27 -9.96 -4.68
C VAL A 161 5.60 -10.52 -5.15
N GLY A 162 6.53 -9.64 -5.53
CA GLY A 162 7.87 -10.05 -5.96
C GLY A 162 8.53 -10.94 -4.90
N GLN A 163 9.50 -11.76 -5.32
CA GLN A 163 10.30 -12.50 -4.35
C GLN A 163 11.01 -11.49 -3.43
N GLU A 164 10.99 -11.81 -2.14
CA GLU A 164 11.66 -11.07 -1.07
C GLU A 164 13.03 -10.60 -1.58
N LEU A 165 13.21 -9.27 -1.71
CA LEU A 165 14.54 -8.72 -1.91
C LEU A 165 15.32 -9.17 -0.68
N GLU A 166 16.17 -10.18 -0.83
CA GLU A 166 16.98 -10.75 0.24
C GLU A 166 17.61 -9.59 1.00
N HIS A 167 17.01 -9.25 2.15
CA HIS A 167 17.52 -8.20 2.98
C HIS A 167 18.90 -8.69 3.39
N ALA A 168 19.92 -7.99 2.90
CA ALA A 168 21.30 -8.32 3.12
C ALA A 168 21.48 -8.68 4.60
N THR A 169 21.69 -9.97 4.88
CA THR A 169 22.42 -10.42 6.06
C THR A 169 23.82 -9.83 5.93
N SER A 170 23.95 -8.54 6.24
CA SER A 170 25.25 -7.93 6.46
C SER A 170 25.77 -8.54 7.75
N SER A 171 26.69 -9.46 7.53
CA SER A 171 27.35 -10.25 8.55
C SER A 171 28.02 -9.31 9.56
N PHE A 172 27.62 -9.39 10.83
CA PHE A 172 28.54 -9.03 11.90
C PHE A 172 29.40 -10.25 12.21
N VAL A 173 30.43 -10.43 11.39
CA VAL A 173 31.62 -11.21 11.73
C VAL A 173 32.67 -10.21 12.22
N GLY A 174 32.94 -10.28 13.53
CA GLY A 174 34.26 -10.14 14.15
C GLY A 174 35.11 -8.89 13.90
N GLN A 175 35.29 -8.10 14.96
CA GLN A 175 36.58 -7.99 15.64
C GLN A 175 36.41 -7.53 17.09
#